data_AF-A0A1A0M6R8-F1
#
_entry.id   AF-A0A1A0M6R8-F1
#
_cell.length_a   1.000
_cell.length_b   1.000
_cell.length_c   1.000
_cell.angle_alpha   90.00
_cell.angle_beta   90.00
_cell.angle_gamma   90.00
#
_symmetry.space_group_name_H-M   'P 1'
#
loop_
_entity.id
_entity.type
_entity.pdbx_description
1 polymer ?
#
loop_
_entity_poly.entity_id
_entity_poly.type
_entity_poly.pdbx_seq_one_letter_code
_entity_poly.pdbx_strand_id
1 'polypeptide(L)'
;MAHFSGSSEKSQIILLGDHDTVVGHRDDLSDYAAHQGCTIAEAFSFAPGEPAAHDDLTEVEAVVSALGRAIAYRMHIWVPFPGPDFGREQHWRRLSLVLQRHGLTFLFGREIEPCPTSGGFSEIDFALRREVQAVDELDNAALAIAGIESLSREIELALAASSTTALVRSAARRVAVGGGADAARADSASPPTLPAPTAAWAHRQPVLKRYVRWLVHGCGVTQVATARVLNSAGQRTPKGRLWQSSSVSALLNGRYDGGADARR
;
A
#
# COMPACT_ATOMS: atom_id res chain seq x y z
N MET A 1 24.81 8.92 21.34
CA MET A 1 26.25 9.01 21.04
C MET A 1 27.04 8.52 22.24
N ALA A 2 27.33 7.22 22.28
CA ALA A 2 28.35 6.70 23.19
C ALA A 2 29.67 6.75 22.44
N HIS A 3 30.57 7.63 22.89
CA HIS A 3 31.93 7.70 22.38
C HIS A 3 32.69 6.43 22.83
N PHE A 4 33.11 5.60 21.88
CA PHE A 4 34.22 4.68 22.09
C PHE A 4 35.48 5.52 22.29
N SER A 5 35.86 5.75 23.55
CA SER A 5 37.10 6.41 23.91
C SER A 5 37.99 5.40 24.63
N GLY A 6 39.06 4.95 23.97
CA GLY A 6 40.14 4.22 24.60
C GLY A 6 40.74 3.09 23.75
N SER A 7 41.98 3.30 23.30
CA SER A 7 42.93 2.32 22.74
C SER A 7 42.66 1.77 21.33
N SER A 8 43.63 1.96 20.44
CA SER A 8 43.67 1.48 19.06
C SER A 8 43.91 -0.04 19.00
N GLU A 9 42.98 -0.83 19.52
CA GLU A 9 42.85 -2.24 19.16
C GLU A 9 41.74 -2.34 18.11
N LYS A 10 42.08 -2.83 16.92
CA LYS A 10 41.08 -3.11 15.89
C LYS A 10 40.06 -4.07 16.49
N SER A 11 38.81 -3.63 16.59
CA SER A 11 37.74 -4.45 17.18
C SER A 11 37.43 -5.62 16.24
N GLN A 12 37.61 -6.84 16.72
CA GLN A 12 37.29 -8.05 15.95
C GLN A 12 35.79 -8.31 15.98
N ILE A 13 35.22 -8.51 14.80
CA ILE A 13 33.78 -8.76 14.60
C ILE A 13 33.56 -10.01 13.76
N ILE A 14 32.42 -10.65 13.97
CA ILE A 14 31.94 -11.74 13.14
C ILE A 14 30.94 -11.17 12.13
N LEU A 15 31.15 -11.43 10.84
CA LEU A 15 30.18 -11.11 9.80
C LEU A 15 29.14 -12.24 9.70
N LEU A 16 27.87 -11.88 9.67
CA LEU A 16 26.75 -12.80 9.48
C LEU A 16 25.77 -12.23 8.45
N GLY A 17 25.32 -13.05 7.51
CA GLY A 17 24.35 -12.69 6.48
C GLY A 17 24.09 -13.87 5.54
N ASP A 18 23.29 -13.67 4.50
CA ASP A 18 23.13 -14.72 3.48
C ASP A 18 24.38 -14.86 2.59
N HIS A 19 24.37 -15.84 1.69
CA HIS A 19 25.49 -16.06 0.77
C HIS A 19 25.77 -14.85 -0.15
N ASP A 20 24.75 -14.09 -0.56
CA ASP A 20 24.95 -12.91 -1.41
C ASP A 20 25.66 -11.80 -0.61
N THR A 21 25.21 -11.55 0.61
CA THR A 21 25.85 -10.62 1.55
C THR A 21 27.29 -11.03 1.85
N VAL A 22 27.52 -12.28 2.26
CA VAL A 22 28.82 -12.70 2.80
C VAL A 22 29.84 -13.06 1.73
N VAL A 23 29.40 -13.70 0.64
CA VAL A 23 30.29 -14.14 -0.45
C VAL A 23 30.29 -13.11 -1.57
N GLY A 24 29.12 -12.59 -1.96
CA GLY A 24 28.99 -11.64 -3.06
C GLY A 24 29.57 -10.26 -2.77
N HIS A 25 29.58 -9.82 -1.51
CA HIS A 25 30.04 -8.49 -1.10
C HIS A 25 31.21 -8.49 -0.12
N ARG A 26 31.97 -9.60 -0.05
CA ARG A 26 33.00 -9.80 0.99
C ARG A 26 34.07 -8.71 1.03
N ASP A 27 34.60 -8.34 -0.12
CA ASP A 27 35.71 -7.38 -0.22
C ASP A 27 35.23 -5.99 0.20
N ASP A 28 34.10 -5.54 -0.36
CA ASP A 28 33.45 -4.28 0.01
C ASP A 28 33.16 -4.20 1.52
N LEU A 29 32.58 -5.26 2.09
CA LEU A 29 32.27 -5.31 3.52
C LEU A 29 33.53 -5.34 4.40
N SER A 30 34.60 -5.97 3.95
CA SER A 30 35.89 -5.97 4.63
C SER A 30 36.50 -4.58 4.65
N ASP A 31 36.43 -3.87 3.52
CA ASP A 31 36.86 -2.47 3.42
C ASP A 31 36.01 -1.59 4.33
N TYR A 32 34.68 -1.72 4.31
CA TYR A 32 33.79 -0.97 5.21
C TYR A 32 34.11 -1.20 6.69
N ALA A 33 34.30 -2.45 7.10
CA ALA A 33 34.69 -2.78 8.47
C ALA A 33 36.03 -2.13 8.85
N ALA A 34 37.01 -2.17 7.94
CA ALA A 34 38.31 -1.54 8.17
C ALA A 34 38.22 -0.02 8.31
N HIS A 35 37.38 0.65 7.50
CA HIS A 35 37.12 2.09 7.62
C HIS A 35 36.49 2.47 8.97
N GLN A 36 35.72 1.57 9.56
CA GLN A 36 35.12 1.72 10.89
C GLN A 36 36.03 1.23 12.04
N GLY A 37 37.30 0.94 11.76
CA GLY A 37 38.27 0.48 12.78
C GLY A 37 38.02 -0.96 13.27
N CYS A 38 37.19 -1.72 12.56
CA CYS A 38 36.90 -3.11 12.85
C CYS A 38 37.69 -4.05 11.91
N THR A 39 37.77 -5.33 12.26
CA THR A 39 38.28 -6.37 11.36
C THR A 39 37.37 -7.58 11.44
N ILE A 40 36.95 -8.08 10.28
CA ILE A 40 36.15 -9.29 10.19
C ILE A 40 37.07 -10.47 10.51
N ALA A 41 36.86 -11.08 11.67
CA ALA A 41 37.65 -12.23 12.12
C ALA A 41 37.14 -13.53 11.50
N GLU A 42 35.82 -13.71 11.49
CA GLU A 42 35.14 -14.86 10.90
C GLU A 42 33.88 -14.39 10.18
N ALA A 43 33.43 -15.16 9.19
CA ALA A 43 32.21 -14.91 8.46
C ALA A 43 31.39 -16.20 8.38
N PHE A 44 30.10 -16.10 8.69
CA PHE A 44 29.14 -17.20 8.63
C PHE A 44 28.03 -16.81 7.67
N SER A 45 27.64 -17.75 6.80
CA SER A 45 26.63 -17.50 5.79
C SER A 45 25.62 -18.62 5.70
N PHE A 46 24.37 -18.25 5.42
CA PHE A 46 23.25 -19.15 5.18
C PHE A 46 22.65 -18.94 3.78
N ALA A 47 21.77 -19.84 3.35
CA ALA A 47 21.12 -19.71 2.05
C ALA A 47 20.15 -18.49 2.03
N PRO A 48 20.00 -17.81 0.88
CA PRO A 48 19.07 -16.68 0.77
C PRO A 48 17.65 -17.06 1.20
N GLY A 49 17.10 -16.29 2.13
CA GLY A 49 15.76 -16.52 2.70
C GLY A 49 15.65 -17.67 3.71
N GLU A 50 16.74 -18.36 4.03
CA GLU A 50 16.74 -19.48 4.98
C GLU A 50 16.23 -19.08 6.38
N PRO A 51 16.64 -17.96 7.00
CA PRO A 51 16.09 -17.58 8.30
C PRO A 51 14.59 -17.29 8.20
N ALA A 52 14.12 -16.63 7.13
CA ALA A 52 12.72 -16.28 6.97
C ALA A 52 11.80 -17.50 6.81
N ALA A 53 12.35 -18.61 6.29
CA ALA A 53 11.66 -19.89 6.12
C ALA A 53 11.45 -20.66 7.43
N HIS A 54 12.20 -20.33 8.49
CA HIS A 54 12.12 -21.00 9.79
C HIS A 54 11.52 -20.06 10.85
N ASP A 55 10.69 -20.61 11.75
CA ASP A 55 10.17 -19.84 12.88
C ASP A 55 11.22 -19.73 14.01
N ASP A 56 12.07 -20.76 14.13
CA ASP A 56 13.15 -20.86 15.11
C ASP A 56 14.53 -20.69 14.44
N LEU A 57 15.33 -19.75 14.96
CA LEU A 57 16.68 -19.52 14.46
C LEU A 57 17.67 -20.60 14.87
N THR A 58 17.32 -21.48 15.82
CA THR A 58 18.19 -22.62 16.17
C THR A 58 18.31 -23.64 15.03
N GLU A 59 17.40 -23.59 14.06
CA GLU A 59 17.41 -24.45 12.88
C GLU A 59 18.38 -23.95 11.79
N VAL A 60 18.82 -22.69 11.88
CA VAL A 60 19.80 -22.11 10.95
C VAL A 60 21.21 -22.30 11.51
N GLU A 61 21.91 -23.33 11.02
CA GLU A 61 23.22 -23.75 11.53
C GLU A 61 24.26 -22.61 11.56
N ALA A 62 24.26 -21.76 10.52
CA ALA A 62 25.18 -20.63 10.44
C ALA A 62 24.96 -19.60 11.57
N VAL A 63 23.70 -19.37 11.97
CA VAL A 63 23.35 -18.44 13.05
C VAL A 63 23.80 -19.01 14.39
N VAL A 64 23.53 -20.30 14.66
CA VAL A 64 23.97 -20.98 15.89
C VAL A 64 25.49 -21.02 15.99
N SER A 65 26.18 -21.30 14.87
CA SER A 65 27.63 -21.32 14.80
C SER A 65 28.25 -19.94 15.05
N ALA A 66 27.68 -18.89 14.44
CA ALA A 66 28.11 -17.51 14.66
C ALA A 66 27.92 -17.08 16.12
N LEU A 67 26.79 -17.42 16.74
CA LEU A 67 26.52 -17.18 18.16
C LEU A 67 27.49 -17.92 19.08
N GLY A 68 27.71 -19.20 18.83
CA GLY A 68 28.67 -20.01 19.60
C GLY A 68 30.08 -19.42 19.53
N ARG A 69 30.51 -19.00 18.32
CA ARG A 69 31.80 -18.36 18.12
C ARG A 69 31.88 -16.99 18.80
N ALA A 70 30.86 -16.15 18.66
CA ALA A 70 30.78 -14.85 19.31
C ALA A 70 30.94 -14.97 20.83
N ILE A 71 30.22 -15.90 21.45
CA ILE A 71 30.27 -16.15 22.90
C ILE A 71 31.64 -16.67 23.34
N ALA A 72 32.18 -17.65 22.62
CA ALA A 72 33.45 -18.28 22.97
C ALA A 72 34.64 -17.31 22.94
N TYR A 73 34.67 -16.40 21.95
CA TYR A 73 35.80 -15.50 21.71
C TYR A 73 35.49 -14.05 22.07
N ARG A 74 34.34 -13.78 22.67
CA ARG A 74 33.89 -12.43 23.06
C ARG A 74 33.85 -11.43 21.90
N MET A 75 33.44 -11.91 20.72
CA MET A 75 33.32 -11.08 19.52
C MET A 75 31.89 -10.58 19.32
N HIS A 76 31.74 -9.36 18.80
CA HIS A 76 30.43 -8.84 18.38
C HIS A 76 30.02 -9.43 17.04
N ILE A 77 28.72 -9.53 16.78
CA ILE A 77 28.19 -9.99 15.49
C ILE A 77 27.71 -8.77 14.72
N TRP A 78 28.16 -8.65 13.48
CA TRP A 78 27.74 -7.63 12.54
C TRP A 78 26.89 -8.23 11.42
N VAL A 79 25.69 -7.66 11.23
CA VAL A 79 24.77 -7.98 10.13
C VAL A 79 24.53 -6.71 9.31
N PRO A 80 25.13 -6.58 8.11
CA PRO A 80 25.02 -5.38 7.30
C PRO A 80 23.60 -5.13 6.77
N PHE A 81 22.85 -6.20 6.48
CA PHE A 81 21.52 -6.12 5.84
C PHE A 81 20.47 -6.98 6.57
N PRO A 82 20.11 -6.65 7.82
CA PRO A 82 19.27 -7.51 8.65
C PRO A 82 17.86 -7.74 8.08
N GLY A 83 17.32 -6.77 7.33
CA GLY A 83 16.03 -6.91 6.64
C GLY A 83 16.09 -7.97 5.54
N PRO A 84 16.92 -7.80 4.50
CA PRO A 84 17.11 -8.81 3.46
C PRO A 84 17.56 -10.19 3.99
N ASP A 85 18.54 -10.22 4.89
CA ASP A 85 19.16 -11.47 5.35
C ASP A 85 18.19 -12.32 6.21
N PHE A 86 17.46 -11.69 7.13
CA PHE A 86 16.60 -12.41 8.08
C PHE A 86 15.12 -12.38 7.73
N GLY A 87 14.68 -11.42 6.91
CA GLY A 87 13.29 -11.18 6.51
C GLY A 87 12.40 -10.66 7.63
N ARG A 88 12.39 -11.35 8.78
CA ARG A 88 11.53 -11.03 9.92
C ARG A 88 12.29 -10.24 10.97
N GLU A 89 11.69 -9.13 11.40
CA GLU A 89 12.26 -8.30 12.45
C GLU A 89 12.53 -9.06 13.75
N GLN A 90 11.67 -10.03 14.07
CA GLN A 90 11.78 -10.82 15.31
C GLN A 90 13.09 -11.60 15.39
N HIS A 91 13.62 -12.05 14.26
CA HIS A 91 14.79 -12.91 14.21
C HIS A 91 16.07 -12.17 14.64
N TRP A 92 16.38 -11.04 14.01
CA TRP A 92 17.56 -10.27 14.40
C TRP A 92 17.38 -9.56 15.76
N ARG A 93 16.13 -9.33 16.21
CA ARG A 93 15.83 -8.92 17.59
C ARG A 93 16.20 -9.99 18.62
N ARG A 94 15.80 -11.25 18.39
CA ARG A 94 16.18 -12.39 19.24
C ARG A 94 17.69 -12.55 19.31
N LEU A 95 18.37 -12.42 18.18
CA LEU A 95 19.83 -12.45 18.09
C LEU A 95 20.47 -11.36 18.98
N SER A 96 19.95 -10.13 18.91
CA SER A 96 20.38 -9.03 19.78
C SER A 96 20.21 -9.33 21.26
N LEU A 97 19.06 -9.86 21.68
CA LEU A 97 18.80 -10.22 23.08
C LEU A 97 19.74 -11.32 23.59
N VAL A 98 20.02 -12.35 22.77
CA VAL A 98 20.98 -13.40 23.13
C VAL A 98 22.37 -12.80 23.34
N LEU A 99 22.85 -11.99 22.40
CA LEU A 99 24.16 -11.34 22.51
C LEU A 99 24.25 -10.45 23.76
N GLN A 100 23.22 -9.65 24.03
CA GLN A 100 23.16 -8.78 25.20
C GLN A 100 23.25 -9.56 26.53
N ARG A 101 22.58 -10.73 26.63
CA ARG A 101 22.70 -11.62 27.81
C ARG A 101 24.13 -12.10 28.06
N HIS A 102 24.96 -12.13 27.02
CA HIS A 102 26.38 -12.49 27.10
C HIS A 102 27.32 -11.27 27.15
N GLY A 103 26.79 -10.05 27.26
CA GLY A 103 27.57 -8.81 27.26
C GLY A 103 28.18 -8.48 25.89
N LEU A 104 27.58 -8.99 24.82
CA LEU A 104 27.99 -8.75 23.43
C LEU A 104 26.97 -7.86 22.73
N THR A 105 27.41 -7.24 21.64
CA THR A 105 26.61 -6.30 20.87
C THR A 105 26.24 -6.89 19.53
N PHE A 106 24.96 -6.78 19.16
CA PHE A 106 24.51 -6.92 17.79
C PHE A 106 24.76 -5.60 17.05
N LEU A 107 25.59 -5.64 16.02
CA LEU A 107 25.93 -4.50 15.18
C LEU A 107 25.13 -4.63 13.89
N PHE A 108 24.46 -3.58 13.46
CA PHE A 108 23.60 -3.64 12.28
C PHE A 108 23.85 -2.47 11.33
N GLY A 109 23.49 -2.71 10.06
CA GLY A 109 23.65 -1.71 9.00
C GLY A 109 25.10 -1.54 8.56
N ARG A 110 25.30 -0.77 7.49
CA ARG A 110 26.65 -0.47 6.95
C ARG A 110 27.49 0.40 7.88
N GLU A 111 26.84 1.09 8.81
CA GLU A 111 27.48 1.99 9.78
C GLU A 111 27.96 1.25 11.04
N ILE A 112 27.74 -0.08 11.14
CA ILE A 112 28.14 -0.93 12.27
C ILE A 112 27.56 -0.35 13.59
N GLU A 113 26.27 0.00 13.55
CA GLU A 113 25.64 0.63 14.70
C GLU A 113 25.24 -0.40 15.75
N PRO A 114 25.46 -0.12 17.04
CA PRO A 114 25.01 -1.00 18.11
C PRO A 114 23.48 -1.00 18.18
N CYS A 115 22.90 -2.20 18.22
CA CYS A 115 21.48 -2.37 18.50
C CYS A 115 21.14 -1.76 19.86
N PRO A 116 20.12 -0.88 19.95
CA PRO A 116 19.76 -0.24 21.21
C PRO A 116 19.50 -1.25 22.32
N THR A 117 20.19 -1.08 23.45
CA THR A 117 20.06 -1.92 24.66
C THR A 117 18.96 -1.43 25.62
N SER A 118 18.44 -0.22 25.40
CA SER A 118 17.36 0.37 26.19
C SER A 118 16.36 1.07 25.27
N GLY A 119 15.07 0.81 25.50
CA GLY A 119 13.96 1.37 24.73
C GLY A 119 13.70 0.66 23.39
N GLY A 120 12.51 0.04 23.27
CA GLY A 120 11.88 -0.25 21.97
C GLY A 120 11.98 -1.69 21.44
N PHE A 121 12.92 -2.51 21.92
CA PHE A 121 13.14 -3.89 21.44
C PHE A 121 12.68 -4.98 22.43
N SER A 122 11.58 -4.73 23.13
CA SER A 122 10.93 -5.75 23.96
C SER A 122 10.17 -6.74 23.05
N GLU A 123 10.39 -8.05 23.22
CA GLU A 123 9.57 -9.08 22.57
C GLU A 123 8.09 -8.97 22.97
N ILE A 124 7.83 -8.52 24.20
CA ILE A 124 6.47 -8.27 24.69
C ILE A 124 5.83 -7.14 23.88
N ASP A 125 6.54 -6.02 23.68
CA ASP A 125 6.02 -4.91 22.87
C ASP A 125 5.81 -5.33 21.42
N PHE A 126 6.68 -6.20 20.89
CA PHE A 126 6.53 -6.73 19.55
C PHE A 126 5.30 -7.64 19.43
N ALA A 127 5.15 -8.59 20.35
CA ALA A 127 4.00 -9.49 20.40
C ALA A 127 2.69 -8.71 20.54
N LEU A 128 2.66 -7.69 21.40
CA LEU A 128 1.52 -6.80 21.57
C LEU A 128 1.19 -6.03 20.28
N ARG A 129 2.19 -5.46 19.59
CA ARG A 129 1.95 -4.78 18.30
C ARG A 129 1.41 -5.72 17.24
N ARG A 130 1.93 -6.96 17.19
CA ARG A 130 1.47 -7.97 16.25
C ARG A 130 0.02 -8.38 16.54
N GLU A 131 -0.32 -8.53 17.81
CA GLU A 131 -1.69 -8.84 18.23
C GLU A 131 -2.65 -7.70 17.88
N VAL A 132 -2.29 -6.45 18.18
CA VAL A 132 -3.09 -5.28 17.81
C VAL A 132 -3.30 -5.21 16.30
N GLN A 133 -2.23 -5.42 15.51
CA GLN A 133 -2.35 -5.46 14.06
C GLN A 133 -3.27 -6.58 13.57
N ALA A 134 -3.17 -7.79 14.14
CA ALA A 134 -4.03 -8.91 13.76
C ALA A 134 -5.51 -8.63 14.10
N VAL A 135 -5.78 -7.99 15.25
CA VAL A 135 -7.12 -7.54 15.63
C VAL A 135 -7.64 -6.48 14.66
N ASP A 136 -6.82 -5.49 14.29
CA ASP A 136 -7.19 -4.46 13.31
C ASP A 136 -7.49 -5.07 11.94
N GLU A 137 -6.69 -6.03 11.48
CA GLU A 137 -6.91 -6.74 10.22
C GLU A 137 -8.23 -7.54 10.25
N LEU A 138 -8.53 -8.18 11.39
CA LEU A 138 -9.78 -8.89 11.59
C LEU A 138 -11.00 -7.94 11.61
N ASP A 139 -10.90 -6.80 12.29
CA ASP A 139 -11.97 -5.79 12.34
C ASP A 139 -12.24 -5.22 10.94
N ASN A 140 -11.18 -4.88 10.19
CA ASN A 140 -11.30 -4.41 8.81
C ASN A 140 -11.97 -5.47 7.90
N ALA A 141 -11.64 -6.75 8.07
CA ALA A 141 -12.29 -7.83 7.34
C ALA A 141 -13.78 -7.96 7.70
N ALA A 142 -14.12 -7.86 8.98
CA ALA A 142 -15.51 -7.89 9.46
C ALA A 142 -16.32 -6.70 8.90
N LEU A 143 -15.77 -5.48 8.95
CA LEU A 143 -16.38 -4.28 8.38
C LEU A 143 -16.57 -4.41 6.86
N ALA A 144 -15.62 -5.01 6.15
CA ALA A 144 -15.75 -5.25 4.72
C ALA A 144 -16.92 -6.19 4.39
N ILE A 145 -17.08 -7.29 5.15
CA ILE A 145 -18.19 -8.23 4.96
C ILE A 145 -19.53 -7.56 5.26
N ALA A 146 -19.65 -6.89 6.41
CA ALA A 146 -20.88 -6.18 6.79
C ALA A 146 -21.24 -5.08 5.77
N GLY A 147 -20.23 -4.36 5.26
CA GLY A 147 -20.39 -3.37 4.18
C GLY A 147 -20.89 -3.98 2.87
N ILE A 148 -20.36 -5.15 2.47
CA ILE A 148 -20.82 -5.88 1.28
C ILE A 148 -22.29 -6.31 1.43
N GLU A 149 -22.69 -6.82 2.59
CA GLU A 149 -24.07 -7.23 2.86
C GLU A 149 -25.04 -6.03 2.85
N SER A 150 -24.65 -4.92 3.49
CA SER A 150 -25.43 -3.67 3.48
C SER A 150 -25.60 -3.14 2.06
N LEU A 151 -24.51 -3.06 1.30
CA LEU A 151 -24.54 -2.58 -0.08
C LEU A 151 -25.39 -3.48 -0.99
N SER A 152 -25.28 -4.80 -0.83
CA SER A 152 -26.09 -5.78 -1.57
C SER A 152 -27.58 -5.60 -1.28
N ARG A 153 -27.95 -5.43 0.00
CA ARG A 153 -29.33 -5.15 0.41
C ARG A 153 -29.85 -3.83 -0.14
N GLU A 154 -29.05 -2.77 -0.12
CA GLU A 154 -29.41 -1.48 -0.71
C GLU A 154 -29.63 -1.57 -2.22
N ILE A 155 -28.79 -2.34 -2.93
CA ILE A 155 -28.96 -2.62 -4.36
C ILE A 155 -30.27 -3.38 -4.61
N GLU A 156 -30.56 -4.42 -3.84
CA GLU A 156 -31.81 -5.18 -3.96
C GLU A 156 -33.05 -4.31 -3.73
N LEU A 157 -33.02 -3.46 -2.69
CA LEU A 157 -34.10 -2.51 -2.41
C LEU A 157 -34.26 -1.49 -3.55
N ALA A 158 -33.16 -0.95 -4.08
CA ALA A 158 -33.20 -0.02 -5.21
C ALA A 158 -33.73 -0.67 -6.50
N LEU A 159 -33.38 -1.93 -6.75
CA LEU A 159 -33.88 -2.72 -7.89
C LEU A 159 -35.38 -3.07 -7.73
N ALA A 160 -35.82 -3.45 -6.53
CA ALA A 160 -37.23 -3.72 -6.24
C ALA A 160 -38.09 -2.45 -6.36
N ALA A 161 -37.60 -1.31 -5.85
CA ALA A 161 -38.26 -0.01 -6.00
C ALA A 161 -38.33 0.43 -7.47
N SER A 162 -37.27 0.21 -8.24
CA SER A 162 -37.25 0.51 -9.69
C SER A 162 -38.23 -0.37 -10.48
N SER A 163 -38.34 -1.65 -10.13
CA SER A 163 -39.28 -2.60 -10.73
C SER A 163 -40.73 -2.26 -10.41
N THR A 164 -41.01 -1.89 -9.16
CA THR A 164 -42.33 -1.41 -8.72
C THR A 164 -42.70 -0.10 -9.42
N THR A 165 -41.75 0.83 -9.56
CA THR A 165 -41.95 2.09 -10.29
C THR A 165 -42.18 1.84 -11.78
N ALA A 166 -41.52 0.84 -12.37
CA ALA A 166 -41.78 0.45 -13.76
C ALA A 166 -43.17 -0.16 -13.94
N LEU A 167 -43.65 -0.99 -13.00
CA LEU A 167 -45.01 -1.53 -13.00
C LEU A 167 -46.07 -0.44 -12.78
N VAL A 168 -45.84 0.48 -11.85
CA VAL A 168 -46.72 1.65 -11.60
C VAL A 168 -46.73 2.59 -12.81
N ARG A 169 -45.59 2.83 -13.47
CA ARG A 169 -45.52 3.62 -14.72
C ARG A 169 -46.21 2.92 -15.88
N SER A 170 -46.19 1.59 -15.93
CA SER A 170 -46.92 0.79 -16.93
C SER A 170 -48.44 0.79 -16.68
N ALA A 171 -48.85 0.80 -15.41
CA ALA A 171 -50.24 0.97 -15.00
C ALA A 171 -50.73 2.41 -15.24
N ALA A 172 -49.93 3.42 -14.89
CA ALA A 172 -50.23 4.84 -15.12
C ALA A 172 -50.20 5.21 -16.61
N ARG A 173 -49.35 4.58 -17.43
CA ARG A 173 -49.38 4.75 -18.90
C ARG A 173 -50.63 4.16 -19.55
N ARG A 174 -51.33 3.24 -18.88
CA ARG A 174 -52.68 2.81 -19.28
C ARG A 174 -53.79 3.77 -18.81
N VAL A 175 -53.48 4.74 -17.96
CA VAL A 175 -54.46 5.66 -17.35
C VAL A 175 -54.28 7.13 -17.77
N ALA A 176 -53.10 7.57 -18.25
CA ALA A 176 -52.86 8.97 -18.59
C ALA A 176 -52.42 9.16 -20.05
N VAL A 177 -53.43 9.25 -20.93
CA VAL A 177 -53.39 10.17 -22.08
C VAL A 177 -53.82 11.53 -21.52
N GLY A 178 -52.88 12.47 -21.38
CA GLY A 178 -53.18 13.88 -21.13
C GLY A 178 -52.41 14.52 -19.97
N GLY A 179 -51.76 15.64 -20.27
CA GLY A 179 -51.41 16.67 -19.28
C GLY A 179 -49.92 16.90 -19.11
N GLY A 180 -49.45 18.08 -19.54
CA GLY A 180 -48.05 18.48 -19.51
C GLY A 180 -47.56 19.14 -18.21
N ALA A 181 -46.25 19.38 -18.22
CA ALA A 181 -45.46 20.44 -17.60
C ALA A 181 -44.97 20.34 -16.13
N ASP A 182 -43.64 20.50 -16.03
CA ASP A 182 -42.79 21.17 -15.02
C ASP A 182 -43.07 21.07 -13.50
N ALA A 183 -42.05 20.63 -12.75
CA ALA A 183 -41.26 21.52 -11.88
C ALA A 183 -40.21 20.73 -11.06
N ALA A 184 -39.10 21.41 -10.80
CA ALA A 184 -37.93 20.96 -10.05
C ALA A 184 -38.23 20.63 -8.57
N ARG A 185 -37.50 19.64 -8.03
CA ARG A 185 -37.14 19.62 -6.60
C ARG A 185 -35.82 18.88 -6.40
N ALA A 186 -34.88 19.58 -5.76
CA ALA A 186 -33.61 19.05 -5.32
C ALA A 186 -33.85 18.19 -4.09
N ASP A 187 -33.59 16.90 -4.22
CA ASP A 187 -33.38 15.97 -3.11
C ASP A 187 -32.25 15.05 -3.55
N SER A 188 -31.13 15.12 -2.82
CA SER A 188 -29.97 14.21 -2.82
C SER A 188 -29.98 13.12 -3.90
N ALA A 189 -29.70 13.53 -5.14
CA ALA A 189 -29.86 12.70 -6.31
C ALA A 189 -28.74 11.65 -6.35
N SER A 190 -29.13 10.38 -6.41
CA SER A 190 -28.26 9.27 -6.77
C SER A 190 -27.35 9.66 -7.94
N PRO A 191 -26.08 9.19 -7.95
CA PRO A 191 -25.14 9.58 -8.99
C PRO A 191 -25.74 9.29 -10.38
N PRO A 192 -25.78 10.27 -11.29
CA PRO A 192 -26.22 10.01 -12.65
C PRO A 192 -25.36 8.90 -13.26
N THR A 193 -25.96 7.97 -14.01
CA THR A 193 -25.21 6.86 -14.60
C THR A 193 -24.31 7.37 -15.72
N LEU A 194 -23.03 6.96 -15.70
CA LEU A 194 -22.10 7.28 -16.77
C LEU A 194 -22.50 6.50 -18.06
N PRO A 195 -22.60 7.16 -19.23
CA PRO A 195 -23.01 6.48 -20.45
C PRO A 195 -21.91 5.53 -20.96
N ALA A 196 -22.27 4.48 -21.69
CA ALA A 196 -21.30 3.56 -22.28
C ALA A 196 -20.27 4.31 -23.17
N PRO A 197 -18.94 4.05 -23.03
CA PRO A 197 -17.91 4.74 -23.82
C PRO A 197 -18.05 4.57 -25.34
N THR A 198 -18.64 3.45 -25.77
CA THR A 198 -18.85 3.06 -27.17
C THR A 198 -20.10 3.68 -27.81
N ALA A 199 -20.98 4.31 -27.03
CA ALA A 199 -22.19 4.92 -27.58
C ALA A 199 -21.89 6.13 -28.47
N ALA A 200 -22.81 6.46 -29.37
CA ALA A 200 -22.67 7.61 -30.26
C ALA A 200 -22.59 8.93 -29.47
N TRP A 201 -21.77 9.88 -29.93
CA TRP A 201 -21.53 11.15 -29.22
C TRP A 201 -22.82 11.92 -28.93
N ALA A 202 -23.77 11.95 -29.88
CA ALA A 202 -25.06 12.63 -29.72
C ALA A 202 -25.87 12.12 -28.50
N HIS A 203 -25.73 10.84 -28.15
CA HIS A 203 -26.38 10.26 -26.98
C HIS A 203 -25.53 10.41 -25.70
N ARG A 204 -24.20 10.31 -25.83
CA ARG A 204 -23.27 10.43 -24.70
C ARG A 204 -23.20 11.86 -24.16
N GLN A 205 -23.17 12.86 -25.03
CA GLN A 205 -22.90 14.25 -24.70
C GLN A 205 -23.83 14.84 -23.62
N PRO A 206 -25.17 14.74 -23.71
CA PRO A 206 -26.05 15.32 -22.69
C PRO A 206 -25.95 14.60 -21.33
N VAL A 207 -25.77 13.28 -21.36
CA VAL A 207 -25.62 12.46 -20.14
C VAL A 207 -24.26 12.72 -19.48
N LEU A 208 -23.21 12.81 -20.27
CA LEU A 208 -21.85 13.10 -19.80
C LEU A 208 -21.76 14.52 -19.21
N LYS A 209 -22.42 15.50 -19.83
CA LYS A 209 -22.52 16.88 -19.31
C LYS A 209 -23.23 16.90 -17.95
N ARG A 210 -24.30 16.11 -17.78
CA ARG A 210 -25.01 15.98 -16.50
C ARG A 210 -24.13 15.32 -15.43
N TYR A 211 -23.41 14.27 -15.78
CA TYR A 211 -22.47 13.57 -14.88
C TYR A 211 -21.34 14.47 -14.39
N VAL A 212 -20.70 15.17 -15.34
CA VAL A 212 -19.62 16.12 -15.03
C VAL A 212 -20.12 17.28 -14.18
N ARG A 213 -21.33 17.78 -14.45
CA ARG A 213 -21.96 18.82 -13.63
C ARG A 213 -22.20 18.33 -12.20
N TRP A 214 -22.65 17.09 -12.03
CA TRP A 214 -22.83 16.48 -10.70
C TRP A 214 -21.49 16.33 -9.96
N LEU A 215 -20.43 15.84 -10.61
CA LEU A 215 -19.11 15.74 -9.97
C LEU A 215 -18.57 17.10 -9.52
N VAL A 216 -18.63 18.11 -10.40
CA VAL A 216 -18.01 19.42 -10.14
C VAL A 216 -18.85 20.26 -9.17
N HIS A 217 -20.17 20.34 -9.41
CA HIS A 217 -21.05 21.23 -8.65
C HIS A 217 -21.81 20.52 -7.52
N GLY A 218 -22.06 19.22 -7.64
CA GLY A 218 -22.73 18.42 -6.61
C GLY A 218 -21.76 17.84 -5.58
N CYS A 219 -20.58 17.39 -6.01
CA CYS A 219 -19.58 16.75 -5.13
C CYS A 219 -18.33 17.60 -4.88
N GLY A 220 -18.22 18.79 -5.48
CA GLY A 220 -17.05 19.67 -5.29
C GLY A 220 -15.75 19.17 -5.93
N VAL A 221 -15.81 18.20 -6.84
CA VAL A 221 -14.61 17.62 -7.48
C VAL A 221 -14.01 18.63 -8.46
N THR A 222 -12.68 18.81 -8.41
CA THR A 222 -11.99 19.73 -9.33
C THR A 222 -12.11 19.26 -10.78
N GLN A 223 -12.02 20.18 -11.75
CA GLN A 223 -12.09 19.83 -13.18
C GLN A 223 -10.94 18.90 -13.62
N VAL A 224 -9.77 19.01 -12.99
CA VAL A 224 -8.61 18.11 -13.24
C VAL A 224 -8.90 16.70 -12.75
N ALA A 225 -9.42 16.56 -11.52
CA ALA A 225 -9.80 15.26 -10.97
C ALA A 225 -10.95 14.63 -11.77
N THR A 226 -11.93 15.43 -12.19
CA THR A 226 -13.02 15.00 -13.07
C THR A 226 -12.50 14.45 -14.40
N ALA A 227 -11.51 15.11 -15.02
CA ALA A 227 -10.88 14.61 -16.23
C ALA A 227 -10.21 13.23 -16.04
N ARG A 228 -9.57 12.99 -14.90
CA ARG A 228 -8.99 11.68 -14.54
C ARG A 228 -10.07 10.60 -14.44
N VAL A 229 -11.17 10.88 -13.73
CA VAL A 229 -12.32 9.96 -13.61
C VAL A 229 -12.87 9.58 -14.98
N LEU A 230 -13.06 10.54 -15.88
CA LEU A 230 -13.54 10.28 -17.23
C LEU A 230 -12.56 9.42 -18.04
N ASN A 231 -11.26 9.68 -17.94
CA ASN A 231 -10.24 8.91 -18.66
C ASN A 231 -10.15 7.47 -18.19
N SER A 232 -10.19 7.24 -16.87
CA SER A 232 -10.19 5.91 -16.25
C SER A 232 -11.45 5.11 -16.59
N ALA A 233 -12.60 5.79 -16.70
CA ALA A 233 -13.85 5.18 -17.14
C ALA A 233 -13.93 4.96 -18.67
N GLY A 234 -12.80 5.07 -19.39
CA GLY A 234 -12.72 4.86 -20.84
C GLY A 234 -13.39 5.95 -21.68
N GLN A 235 -13.90 7.03 -21.09
CA GLN A 235 -14.54 8.10 -21.83
C GLN A 235 -13.50 8.87 -22.64
N ARG A 236 -13.89 9.26 -23.85
CA ARG A 236 -13.11 10.14 -24.73
C ARG A 236 -13.97 11.30 -25.21
N THR A 237 -13.30 12.40 -25.53
CA THR A 237 -13.90 13.57 -26.20
C THR A 237 -14.46 13.18 -27.58
N PRO A 238 -15.28 14.01 -28.25
CA PRO A 238 -15.85 13.63 -29.55
C PRO A 238 -14.79 13.35 -30.62
N LYS A 239 -13.59 13.92 -30.48
CA LYS A 239 -12.43 13.68 -31.36
C LYS A 239 -11.55 12.50 -30.90
N GLY A 240 -12.03 11.67 -29.95
CA GLY A 240 -11.29 10.51 -29.43
C GLY A 240 -10.13 10.83 -28.47
N ARG A 241 -9.91 12.10 -28.12
CA ARG A 241 -8.80 12.51 -27.24
C ARG A 241 -9.14 12.30 -25.76
N LEU A 242 -8.10 12.20 -24.94
CA LEU A 242 -8.18 12.21 -23.47
C LEU A 242 -8.80 13.52 -22.96
N TRP A 243 -9.48 13.42 -21.83
CA TRP A 243 -10.03 14.56 -21.11
C TRP A 243 -8.93 15.33 -20.37
N GLN A 244 -9.02 16.65 -20.44
CA GLN A 244 -8.22 17.62 -19.69
C GLN A 244 -9.16 18.59 -18.97
N SER A 245 -8.67 19.37 -18.00
CA SER A 245 -9.48 20.39 -17.32
C SER A 245 -10.16 21.36 -18.30
N SER A 246 -9.44 21.77 -19.34
CA SER A 246 -9.94 22.63 -20.41
C SER A 246 -11.10 22.02 -21.20
N SER A 247 -11.06 20.72 -21.50
CA SER A 247 -12.13 20.02 -22.21
C SER A 247 -13.33 19.73 -21.31
N VAL A 248 -13.11 19.50 -20.01
CA VAL A 248 -14.17 19.41 -19.00
C VAL A 248 -14.89 20.75 -18.86
N SER A 249 -14.16 21.86 -18.77
CA SER A 249 -14.71 23.21 -18.79
C SER A 249 -15.50 23.49 -20.08
N ALA A 250 -14.96 23.11 -21.24
CA ALA A 250 -15.66 23.25 -22.53
C ALA A 250 -16.99 22.48 -22.57
N LEU A 251 -17.06 21.29 -21.94
CA LEU A 251 -18.29 20.50 -21.84
C LEU A 251 -19.33 21.15 -20.94
N LEU A 252 -18.93 21.65 -19.77
CA LEU A 252 -19.83 22.36 -18.86
C LEU A 252 -20.42 23.62 -19.50
N ASN A 253 -19.58 24.35 -20.23
CA ASN A 253 -19.92 25.59 -20.94
C ASN A 253 -20.63 25.36 -22.28
N GLY A 254 -20.99 24.12 -22.63
CA GLY A 254 -21.81 23.83 -23.81
C GLY A 254 -21.10 23.93 -25.17
N ARG A 255 -19.77 24.00 -25.21
CA ARG A 255 -19.02 24.05 -26.50
C ARG A 255 -19.16 22.80 -27.36
N TYR A 256 -19.73 21.72 -26.83
CA TYR A 256 -20.02 20.49 -27.57
C TYR A 256 -21.50 20.28 -27.89
N ASP A 257 -22.38 21.26 -27.58
CA ASP A 257 -23.82 21.15 -27.83
C ASP A 257 -24.15 21.22 -29.34
N GLY A 258 -23.26 21.78 -30.17
CA GLY A 258 -23.48 22.05 -31.61
C GLY A 258 -23.08 20.95 -32.62
N GLY A 259 -22.91 19.70 -32.20
CA GLY A 259 -22.41 18.63 -33.08
C GLY A 259 -23.42 17.97 -34.02
N ALA A 260 -24.67 18.45 -34.07
CA ALA A 260 -25.74 17.81 -34.84
C ALA A 260 -25.98 18.39 -36.25
N ASP A 261 -25.37 19.53 -36.63
CA ASP A 261 -25.56 20.15 -37.95
C ASP A 261 -24.22 20.54 -38.62
N ALA A 262 -23.46 19.53 -39.05
CA ALA A 262 -22.37 19.72 -40.01
C ALA A 262 -22.35 18.55 -41.01
N ARG A 263 -23.47 18.37 -41.71
CA ARG A 263 -23.54 17.70 -43.02
C ARG A 263 -24.53 18.46 -43.90
N ARG A 264 -24.06 19.55 -44.51
CA ARG A 264 -24.31 19.92 -45.90
C ARG A 264 -23.07 20.62 -46.43
#